data_AF-A0A7U9XD20-F1
#
_entry.id   AF-A0A7U9XD20-F1
#
_cell.length_a   1.000
_cell.length_b   1.000
_cell.length_c   1.000
_cell.angle_alpha   90.00
_cell.angle_beta   90.00
_cell.angle_gamma   90.00
#
_symmetry.space_group_name_H-M   'P 1'
#
loop_
_entity.id
_entity.type
_entity.pdbx_description
1 polymer ?
#
loop_
_entity_poly.entity_id
_entity_poly.type
_entity_poly.pdbx_seq_one_letter_code
_entity_poly.pdbx_strand_id
1 'polypeptide(L)'
;MSMNGIDISRWQAGIDLAAVPCEFVVIKATEGTTYVNPYCDQHFRQAAELGKKLGVYHFAGGGNAAAEADYFVRNIRGYVGRAMLVLDFEIQDMAEGAAWSKQWLDRVYELTKVKPVIYMSNYMVNHLDWSAVAKAGYPLWNAYYYAYGTPMGYNPQAPLPERLGAWGKALLYQYTSEGRLAGYNGYLDLDVFYGSPGDWDGYVKAEGTVDPTPDPTPQPQPTITYRIRPGDTLGGIAARYGTTVATLAQLNGIADPNRIYAGQVIRIPVGSTHPVEPVYYVVRRGDTLGGIARRFGTTYQRLAQLNGIRNPNLIYVGQRLRVR
;
A
#
# COMPACT_ATOMS: atom_id res chain seq x y z
N MET A 1 18.46 -5.78 -10.69
CA MET A 1 18.07 -4.37 -10.44
C MET A 1 17.90 -4.19 -8.95
N SER A 2 18.29 -3.05 -8.41
CA SER A 2 18.08 -2.69 -7.01
C SER A 2 17.60 -1.24 -6.95
N MET A 3 16.94 -0.89 -5.86
CA MET A 3 16.57 0.49 -5.55
C MET A 3 17.33 0.94 -4.31
N ASN A 4 17.65 2.23 -4.25
CA ASN A 4 18.22 2.85 -3.06
C ASN A 4 17.14 3.60 -2.28
N GLY A 5 17.17 3.49 -0.97
CA GLY A 5 16.21 4.15 -0.11
C GLY A 5 16.77 4.47 1.25
N ILE A 6 15.88 5.01 2.07
CA ILE A 6 16.17 5.36 3.46
C ILE A 6 15.01 4.89 4.32
N ASP A 7 15.28 4.70 5.60
CA ASP A 7 14.25 4.68 6.61
C ASP A 7 14.38 5.87 7.57
N ILE A 8 13.22 6.35 8.04
CA ILE A 8 13.12 7.60 8.79
C ILE A 8 12.08 7.49 9.90
N SER A 9 12.27 8.32 10.93
CA SER A 9 11.40 8.38 12.10
C SER A 9 11.07 9.83 12.46
N ARG A 10 10.70 10.08 13.74
CA ARG A 10 10.57 11.44 14.26
C ARG A 10 11.89 12.20 14.29
N TRP A 11 13.04 11.50 14.25
CA TRP A 11 14.36 12.13 14.34
C TRP A 11 14.73 12.91 13.08
N GLN A 12 14.10 12.57 11.95
CA GLN A 12 14.23 13.28 10.68
C GLN A 12 13.07 14.27 10.46
N ALA A 13 12.46 14.79 11.53
CA ALA A 13 11.39 15.77 11.42
C ALA A 13 11.84 16.99 10.60
N GLY A 14 11.01 17.40 9.63
CA GLY A 14 11.30 18.52 8.73
C GLY A 14 12.17 18.18 7.53
N ILE A 15 12.49 16.89 7.29
CA ILE A 15 13.17 16.46 6.07
C ILE A 15 12.39 16.84 4.80
N ASP A 16 13.11 17.36 3.81
CA ASP A 16 12.63 17.59 2.45
C ASP A 16 13.00 16.41 1.56
N LEU A 17 12.05 15.50 1.35
CA LEU A 17 12.18 14.33 0.51
C LEU A 17 12.24 14.66 -0.99
N ALA A 18 11.91 15.88 -1.41
CA ALA A 18 12.17 16.32 -2.79
C ALA A 18 13.66 16.60 -3.00
N ALA A 19 14.37 17.03 -1.95
CA ALA A 19 15.81 17.27 -1.97
C ALA A 19 16.65 16.00 -1.75
N VAL A 20 16.07 14.93 -1.18
CA VAL A 20 16.77 13.67 -0.91
C VAL A 20 16.56 12.65 -2.05
N PRO A 21 17.63 12.13 -2.68
CA PRO A 21 17.56 11.30 -3.89
C PRO A 21 17.22 9.82 -3.61
N CYS A 22 16.27 9.54 -2.72
CA CYS A 22 15.79 8.18 -2.46
C CYS A 22 14.69 7.75 -3.45
N GLU A 23 14.69 6.46 -3.83
CA GLU A 23 13.63 5.83 -4.64
C GLU A 23 12.51 5.26 -3.77
N PHE A 24 12.84 4.84 -2.55
CA PHE A 24 11.87 4.42 -1.54
C PHE A 24 12.16 5.02 -0.17
N VAL A 25 11.12 5.08 0.67
CA VAL A 25 11.19 5.56 2.05
C VAL A 25 10.36 4.64 2.96
N VAL A 26 10.97 4.13 4.03
CA VAL A 26 10.28 3.35 5.07
C VAL A 26 10.14 4.19 6.35
N ILE A 27 8.92 4.39 6.85
CA ILE A 27 8.64 5.43 7.87
C ILE A 27 8.17 4.80 9.17
N LYS A 28 8.76 5.17 10.32
CA LYS A 28 8.23 4.76 11.64
C LYS A 28 6.80 5.23 11.77
N ALA A 29 5.86 4.32 11.98
CA ALA A 29 4.46 4.65 12.22
C ALA A 29 4.11 4.58 13.70
N THR A 30 4.53 3.51 14.38
CA THR A 30 4.12 3.22 15.76
C THR A 30 5.22 2.48 16.53
N GLU A 31 5.09 2.47 17.85
CA GLU A 31 5.96 1.71 18.75
C GLU A 31 5.12 1.21 19.94
N GLY A 32 5.29 -0.07 20.27
CA GLY A 32 4.51 -0.74 21.30
C GLY A 32 3.00 -0.52 21.15
N THR A 33 2.30 -0.32 22.27
CA THR A 33 0.84 -0.10 22.25
C THR A 33 0.41 1.34 22.54
N THR A 34 1.35 2.29 22.57
CA THR A 34 1.07 3.65 23.06
C THR A 34 1.62 4.78 22.18
N TYR A 35 2.68 4.54 21.41
CA TYR A 35 3.32 5.59 20.64
C TYR A 35 2.88 5.59 19.18
N VAL A 36 2.54 6.77 18.67
CA VAL A 36 2.35 7.04 17.23
C VAL A 36 3.35 8.11 16.83
N ASN A 37 4.08 7.91 15.72
CA ASN A 37 4.98 8.94 15.21
C ASN A 37 4.18 10.13 14.67
N PRO A 38 4.30 11.33 15.25
CA PRO A 38 3.50 12.50 14.83
C PRO A 38 3.83 13.00 13.42
N TYR A 39 4.96 12.57 12.83
CA TYR A 39 5.40 12.99 11.50
C TYR A 39 5.11 11.95 10.39
N CYS A 40 4.58 10.77 10.74
CA CYS A 40 4.37 9.68 9.77
C CYS A 40 3.52 10.13 8.58
N ASP A 41 2.35 10.73 8.84
CA ASP A 41 1.43 11.21 7.80
C ASP A 41 2.05 12.26 6.88
N GLN A 42 2.86 13.16 7.43
CA GLN A 42 3.53 14.20 6.66
C GLN A 42 4.61 13.61 5.76
N HIS A 43 5.48 12.75 6.30
CA HIS A 43 6.52 12.08 5.52
C HIS A 43 5.91 11.19 4.44
N PHE A 44 4.86 10.45 4.77
CA PHE A 44 4.16 9.57 3.85
C PHE A 44 3.55 10.33 2.68
N ARG A 45 2.83 11.43 2.98
CA ARG A 45 2.21 12.27 1.94
C ARG A 45 3.26 12.85 1.00
N GLN A 46 4.34 13.40 1.55
CA GLN A 46 5.41 13.98 0.77
C GLN A 46 6.08 12.94 -0.16
N ALA A 47 6.41 11.77 0.37
CA ALA A 47 6.99 10.68 -0.42
C ALA A 47 6.03 10.19 -1.52
N ALA A 48 4.73 10.07 -1.21
CA ALA A 48 3.71 9.63 -2.15
C ALA A 48 3.48 10.64 -3.30
N GLU A 49 3.46 11.94 -3.01
CA GLU A 49 3.34 13.01 -4.01
C GLU A 49 4.53 13.04 -4.97
N LEU A 50 5.71 12.62 -4.51
CA LEU A 50 6.93 12.49 -5.29
C LEU A 50 7.04 11.15 -6.04
N GLY A 51 6.04 10.26 -5.93
CA GLY A 51 6.03 8.96 -6.59
C GLY A 51 7.06 7.95 -6.05
N LYS A 52 7.61 8.20 -4.85
CA LYS A 52 8.54 7.27 -4.19
C LYS A 52 7.80 6.02 -3.73
N LYS A 53 8.50 4.89 -3.66
CA LYS A 53 7.96 3.67 -3.05
C LYS A 53 7.88 3.83 -1.53
N LEU A 54 6.83 3.28 -0.94
CA LEU A 54 6.44 3.58 0.44
C LEU A 54 6.52 2.34 1.30
N GLY A 55 7.05 2.49 2.51
CA GLY A 55 6.97 1.52 3.59
C GLY A 55 6.62 2.21 4.90
N VAL A 56 6.04 1.46 5.83
CA VAL A 56 5.81 1.89 7.21
C VAL A 56 6.20 0.78 8.17
N TYR A 57 6.86 1.14 9.27
CA TYR A 57 7.31 0.17 10.26
C TYR A 57 6.72 0.39 11.65
N HIS A 58 6.63 -0.70 12.39
CA HIS A 58 6.30 -0.77 13.80
C HIS A 58 7.51 -1.22 14.58
N PHE A 59 7.97 -0.41 15.53
CA PHE A 59 9.04 -0.78 16.45
C PHE A 59 8.47 -1.61 17.60
N ALA A 60 8.95 -2.83 17.76
CA ALA A 60 8.50 -3.73 18.82
C ALA A 60 8.73 -3.09 20.21
N GLY A 61 7.73 -3.17 21.09
CA GLY A 61 7.85 -2.70 22.47
C GLY A 61 7.96 -3.83 23.50
N GLY A 62 7.77 -5.08 23.07
CA GLY A 62 7.67 -6.25 23.93
C GLY A 62 6.28 -6.41 24.59
N GLY A 63 6.01 -7.58 25.17
CA GLY A 63 4.74 -7.90 25.80
C GLY A 63 3.78 -8.65 24.86
N ASN A 64 2.60 -8.10 24.55
CA ASN A 64 1.58 -8.83 23.77
C ASN A 64 1.67 -8.54 22.27
N ALA A 65 2.24 -9.48 21.51
CA ALA A 65 2.40 -9.39 20.05
C ALA A 65 1.10 -9.05 19.30
N ALA A 66 -0.02 -9.67 19.67
CA ALA A 66 -1.31 -9.44 19.00
C ALA A 66 -1.84 -8.02 19.27
N ALA A 67 -1.65 -7.51 20.49
CA ALA A 67 -2.05 -6.15 20.84
C ALA A 67 -1.21 -5.10 20.09
N GLU A 68 0.10 -5.33 19.93
CA GLU A 68 0.98 -4.47 19.14
C GLU A 68 0.63 -4.50 17.65
N ALA A 69 0.33 -5.68 17.09
CA ALA A 69 -0.12 -5.81 15.71
C ALA A 69 -1.46 -5.09 15.46
N ASP A 70 -2.43 -5.27 16.37
CA ASP A 70 -3.72 -4.56 16.32
C ASP A 70 -3.52 -3.04 16.42
N TYR A 71 -2.61 -2.61 17.28
CA TYR A 71 -2.26 -1.21 17.47
C TYR A 71 -1.65 -0.61 16.20
N PHE A 72 -0.67 -1.29 15.60
CA PHE A 72 -0.07 -0.88 14.33
C PHE A 72 -1.13 -0.74 13.23
N VAL A 73 -1.87 -1.83 12.94
CA VAL A 73 -2.85 -1.86 11.85
C VAL A 73 -3.94 -0.81 12.03
N ARG A 74 -4.39 -0.55 13.26
CA ARG A 74 -5.37 0.51 13.55
C ARG A 74 -4.86 1.89 13.16
N ASN A 75 -3.58 2.19 13.36
CA ASN A 75 -2.98 3.49 13.09
C ASN A 75 -2.53 3.65 11.62
N ILE A 76 -2.31 2.55 10.90
CA ILE A 76 -1.85 2.59 9.49
C ILE A 76 -2.94 2.29 8.46
N ARG A 77 -4.24 2.31 8.83
CA ARG A 77 -5.34 1.93 7.91
C ARG A 77 -5.31 2.67 6.56
N GLY A 78 -4.83 3.92 6.53
CA GLY A 78 -4.71 4.71 5.31
C GLY A 78 -3.50 4.35 4.41
N TYR A 79 -2.61 3.48 4.91
CA TYR A 79 -1.36 3.06 4.26
C TYR A 79 -1.41 1.62 3.75
N VAL A 80 -2.29 0.78 4.29
CA VAL A 80 -2.48 -0.61 3.84
C VAL A 80 -2.84 -0.63 2.34
N GLY A 81 -2.15 -1.46 1.56
CA GLY A 81 -2.29 -1.51 0.10
C GLY A 81 -1.54 -0.40 -0.65
N ARG A 82 -0.84 0.48 0.08
CA ARG A 82 -0.01 1.56 -0.49
C ARG A 82 1.43 1.54 0.03
N ALA A 83 1.69 0.83 1.13
CA ALA A 83 2.97 0.76 1.79
C ALA A 83 3.35 -0.70 2.10
N MET A 84 4.65 -1.00 2.03
CA MET A 84 5.23 -2.20 2.62
C MET A 84 5.07 -2.11 4.14
N LEU A 85 4.62 -3.18 4.77
CA LEU A 85 4.42 -3.24 6.21
C LEU A 85 5.62 -3.92 6.86
N VAL A 86 6.20 -3.32 7.90
CA VAL A 86 7.42 -3.84 8.52
C VAL A 86 7.25 -3.99 10.03
N LEU A 87 7.66 -5.13 10.57
CA LEU A 87 8.01 -5.29 11.98
C LEU A 87 9.49 -4.96 12.16
N ASP A 88 9.80 -3.97 12.98
CA ASP A 88 11.14 -3.65 13.42
C ASP A 88 11.37 -4.31 14.78
N PHE A 89 12.18 -5.38 14.79
CA PHE A 89 12.47 -6.22 15.95
C PHE A 89 13.97 -6.16 16.28
N GLU A 90 14.30 -5.57 17.42
CA GLU A 90 15.67 -5.27 17.79
C GLU A 90 16.15 -6.06 19.02
N ILE A 91 17.42 -5.89 19.37
CA ILE A 91 18.09 -6.69 20.40
C ILE A 91 17.49 -6.51 21.80
N GLN A 92 16.91 -5.35 22.10
CA GLN A 92 16.23 -5.09 23.37
C GLN A 92 15.00 -5.99 23.57
N ASP A 93 14.38 -6.47 22.49
CA ASP A 93 13.21 -7.34 22.52
C ASP A 93 13.57 -8.82 22.34
N MET A 94 14.87 -9.16 22.36
CA MET A 94 15.37 -10.52 22.11
C MET A 94 14.71 -11.59 22.98
N ALA A 95 14.29 -11.24 24.21
CA ALA A 95 13.62 -12.15 25.12
C ALA A 95 12.25 -12.65 24.60
N GLU A 96 11.57 -11.87 23.76
CA GLU A 96 10.29 -12.23 23.14
C GLU A 96 10.50 -13.27 22.01
N GLY A 97 11.57 -13.08 21.24
CA GLY A 97 12.07 -14.01 20.25
C GLY A 97 11.12 -14.33 19.08
N ALA A 98 11.51 -15.36 18.30
CA ALA A 98 10.89 -15.65 17.01
C ALA A 98 9.41 -16.06 17.09
N ALA A 99 8.97 -16.68 18.19
CA ALA A 99 7.57 -17.06 18.37
C ALA A 99 6.67 -15.83 18.52
N TRP A 100 7.09 -14.84 19.31
CA TRP A 100 6.40 -13.58 19.46
C TRP A 100 6.35 -12.81 18.14
N SER A 101 7.49 -12.70 17.44
CA SER A 101 7.52 -11.99 16.15
C SER A 101 6.63 -12.67 15.12
N LYS A 102 6.60 -14.02 15.10
CA LYS A 102 5.69 -14.75 14.21
C LYS A 102 4.23 -14.45 14.52
N GLN A 103 3.84 -14.42 15.79
CA GLN A 103 2.47 -14.07 16.19
C GLN A 103 2.10 -12.66 15.72
N TRP A 104 3.01 -11.69 15.85
CA TRP A 104 2.78 -10.33 15.36
C TRP A 104 2.61 -10.31 13.83
N LEU A 105 3.53 -10.96 13.10
CA LEU A 105 3.53 -11.02 11.63
C LEU A 105 2.26 -11.69 11.09
N ASP A 106 1.89 -12.84 11.67
CA ASP A 106 0.64 -13.55 11.34
C ASP A 106 -0.58 -12.67 11.59
N ARG A 107 -0.62 -11.95 12.71
CA ARG A 107 -1.75 -11.08 13.04
C ARG A 107 -1.87 -9.90 12.07
N VAL A 108 -0.77 -9.24 11.71
CA VAL A 108 -0.81 -8.17 10.72
C VAL A 108 -1.23 -8.70 9.35
N TYR A 109 -0.71 -9.86 8.94
CA TYR A 109 -1.15 -10.52 7.71
C TYR A 109 -2.64 -10.88 7.76
N GLU A 110 -3.16 -11.41 8.87
CA GLU A 110 -4.58 -11.74 9.01
C GLU A 110 -5.49 -10.52 8.79
N LEU A 111 -5.11 -9.37 9.34
CA LEU A 111 -5.89 -8.13 9.32
C LEU A 111 -5.79 -7.36 8.01
N THR A 112 -4.64 -7.43 7.34
CA THR A 112 -4.34 -6.60 6.16
C THR A 112 -4.26 -7.39 4.86
N LYS A 113 -4.04 -8.69 4.97
CA LYS A 113 -3.61 -9.61 3.91
C LYS A 113 -2.29 -9.24 3.24
N VAL A 114 -1.58 -8.21 3.70
CA VAL A 114 -0.24 -7.87 3.20
C VAL A 114 0.76 -8.65 4.04
N LYS A 115 1.65 -9.42 3.41
CA LYS A 115 2.73 -10.11 4.14
C LYS A 115 3.74 -9.08 4.64
N PRO A 116 3.90 -8.90 5.96
CA PRO A 116 4.87 -7.95 6.46
C PRO A 116 6.30 -8.47 6.27
N VAL A 117 7.23 -7.53 6.19
CA VAL A 117 8.68 -7.77 6.25
C VAL A 117 9.11 -7.68 7.71
N ILE A 118 10.13 -8.45 8.11
CA ILE A 118 10.75 -8.32 9.42
C ILE A 118 12.13 -7.69 9.28
N TYR A 119 12.35 -6.57 9.95
CA TYR A 119 13.64 -5.91 10.13
C TYR A 119 14.33 -6.43 11.39
N MET A 120 15.61 -6.77 11.26
CA MET A 120 16.46 -7.20 12.37
C MET A 120 17.94 -6.93 12.08
N SER A 121 18.71 -6.68 13.14
CA SER A 121 20.18 -6.74 13.07
C SER A 121 20.66 -8.14 12.66
N ASN A 122 21.78 -8.19 11.94
CA ASN A 122 22.33 -9.46 11.47
C ASN A 122 22.77 -10.38 12.62
N TYR A 123 23.07 -9.79 13.79
CA TYR A 123 23.26 -10.56 15.02
C TYR A 123 22.00 -11.35 15.35
N MET A 124 20.84 -10.69 15.46
CA MET A 124 19.56 -11.32 15.79
C MET A 124 19.16 -12.39 14.77
N VAL A 125 19.36 -12.11 13.48
CA VAL A 125 19.12 -13.05 12.36
C VAL A 125 19.85 -14.39 12.54
N ASN A 126 21.02 -14.38 13.19
CA ASN A 126 21.86 -15.56 13.37
C ASN A 126 21.86 -16.11 14.81
N HIS A 127 21.28 -15.39 15.77
CA HIS A 127 21.29 -15.76 17.19
C HIS A 127 20.07 -16.57 17.63
N LEU A 128 18.91 -16.38 16.97
CA LEU A 128 17.67 -17.09 17.28
C LEU A 128 17.27 -18.02 16.12
N ASP A 129 16.42 -19.01 16.42
CA ASP A 129 15.83 -19.87 15.39
C ASP A 129 14.63 -19.19 14.72
N TRP A 130 14.88 -18.64 13.54
CA TRP A 130 13.86 -17.97 12.71
C TRP A 130 13.19 -18.89 11.69
N SER A 131 13.44 -20.20 11.74
CA SER A 131 12.97 -21.15 10.72
C SER A 131 11.46 -21.09 10.52
N ALA A 132 10.67 -20.91 11.59
CA ALA A 132 9.21 -20.83 11.49
C ALA A 132 8.73 -19.54 10.80
N VAL A 133 9.43 -18.42 11.00
CA VAL A 133 9.12 -17.15 10.35
C VAL A 133 9.51 -17.20 8.87
N ALA A 134 10.72 -17.68 8.56
CA ALA A 134 11.20 -17.82 7.20
C ALA A 134 10.35 -18.82 6.37
N LYS A 135 10.00 -19.97 6.94
CA LYS A 135 9.13 -20.98 6.28
C LYS A 135 7.72 -20.47 6.02
N ALA A 136 7.20 -19.53 6.82
CA ALA A 136 5.91 -18.87 6.57
C ALA A 136 5.99 -17.84 5.40
N GLY A 137 7.20 -17.55 4.92
CA GLY A 137 7.44 -16.68 3.77
C GLY A 137 7.43 -15.19 4.11
N TYR A 138 7.66 -14.81 5.37
CA TYR A 138 7.88 -13.41 5.74
C TYR A 138 9.29 -12.99 5.28
N PRO A 139 9.45 -11.92 4.48
CA PRO A 139 10.76 -11.50 3.99
C PRO A 139 11.62 -10.85 5.07
N LEU A 140 12.94 -10.88 4.86
CA LEU A 140 13.93 -10.27 5.75
C LEU A 140 14.39 -8.89 5.24
N TRP A 141 14.35 -7.89 6.12
CA TRP A 141 15.17 -6.69 6.02
C TRP A 141 16.31 -6.81 7.03
N ASN A 142 17.53 -6.97 6.54
CA ASN A 142 18.71 -7.18 7.39
C ASN A 142 19.38 -5.84 7.70
N ALA A 143 19.90 -5.67 8.92
CA ALA A 143 20.81 -4.58 9.26
C ALA A 143 22.20 -5.09 9.62
N TYR A 144 23.21 -4.62 8.89
CA TYR A 144 24.62 -4.88 9.19
C TYR A 144 25.48 -3.74 8.65
N TYR A 145 26.24 -3.08 9.53
CA TYR A 145 27.02 -1.91 9.14
C TYR A 145 28.46 -2.31 8.85
N TYR A 146 28.73 -2.66 7.59
CA TYR A 146 30.04 -3.17 7.17
C TYR A 146 31.19 -2.16 7.34
N ALA A 147 30.87 -0.88 7.49
CA ALA A 147 31.82 0.22 7.68
C ALA A 147 31.31 1.22 8.74
N TYR A 148 30.86 0.70 9.88
CA TYR A 148 30.36 1.49 11.02
C TYR A 148 31.28 2.66 11.38
N GLY A 149 30.70 3.81 11.71
CA GLY A 149 31.41 5.05 12.00
C GLY A 149 31.97 5.81 10.79
N THR A 150 31.78 5.29 9.57
CA THR A 150 32.24 5.95 8.33
C THR A 150 31.07 6.58 7.59
N PRO A 151 31.04 7.91 7.39
CA PRO A 151 30.02 8.54 6.57
C PRO A 151 30.07 8.08 5.11
N MET A 152 28.92 7.72 4.52
CA MET A 152 28.86 7.26 3.13
C MET A 152 27.56 7.63 2.41
N GLY A 153 27.59 7.60 1.08
CA GLY A 153 26.41 7.76 0.23
C GLY A 153 25.79 6.41 -0.16
N TYR A 154 24.97 6.41 -1.21
CA TYR A 154 24.39 5.17 -1.71
C TYR A 154 25.42 4.18 -2.23
N ASN A 155 25.27 2.92 -1.83
CA ASN A 155 26.05 1.80 -2.33
C ASN A 155 25.12 0.61 -2.66
N PRO A 156 24.59 0.54 -3.89
CA PRO A 156 23.72 -0.56 -4.29
C PRO A 156 24.44 -1.93 -4.34
N GLN A 157 25.77 -1.94 -4.19
CA GLN A 157 26.61 -3.14 -4.07
C GLN A 157 27.21 -3.26 -2.66
N ALA A 158 26.57 -2.67 -1.64
CA ALA A 158 26.96 -2.83 -0.25
C ALA A 158 27.16 -4.33 0.07
N PRO A 159 28.30 -4.73 0.63
CA PRO A 159 28.58 -6.13 0.90
C PRO A 159 27.59 -6.65 1.94
N LEU A 160 26.80 -7.64 1.55
CA LEU A 160 25.94 -8.37 2.48
C LEU A 160 26.80 -9.18 3.45
N PRO A 161 26.34 -9.38 4.71
CA PRO A 161 26.99 -10.31 5.62
C PRO A 161 26.93 -11.75 5.07
N GLU A 162 27.94 -12.56 5.40
CA GLU A 162 28.07 -13.94 4.89
C GLU A 162 26.90 -14.86 5.28
N ARG A 163 26.23 -14.56 6.41
CA ARG A 163 25.16 -15.39 6.98
C ARG A 163 23.90 -14.58 7.18
N LEU A 164 22.82 -15.00 6.53
CA LEU A 164 21.48 -14.39 6.60
C LEU A 164 20.45 -15.31 7.27
N GLY A 165 20.91 -16.08 8.27
CA GLY A 165 20.06 -16.95 9.08
C GLY A 165 19.22 -17.92 8.24
N ALA A 166 17.96 -18.10 8.65
CA ALA A 166 17.02 -19.02 8.01
C ALA A 166 16.58 -18.61 6.58
N TRP A 167 16.87 -17.38 6.15
CA TRP A 167 16.42 -16.88 4.84
C TRP A 167 17.41 -17.15 3.71
N GLY A 168 18.71 -17.14 4.00
CA GLY A 168 19.78 -17.24 2.99
C GLY A 168 19.86 -16.06 2.01
N LYS A 169 18.92 -15.10 2.08
CA LYS A 169 18.86 -13.87 1.29
C LYS A 169 18.14 -12.78 2.07
N ALA A 170 18.39 -11.53 1.71
CA ALA A 170 17.69 -10.37 2.24
C ALA A 170 16.83 -9.73 1.13
N LEU A 171 15.63 -9.25 1.48
CA LEU A 171 14.81 -8.42 0.60
C LEU A 171 15.29 -6.97 0.62
N LEU A 172 15.55 -6.46 1.82
CA LEU A 172 16.17 -5.16 2.07
C LEU A 172 17.42 -5.32 2.91
N TYR A 173 18.34 -4.38 2.76
CA TYR A 173 19.56 -4.31 3.55
C TYR A 173 19.85 -2.87 3.99
N GLN A 174 19.75 -2.62 5.29
CA GLN A 174 20.24 -1.39 5.91
C GLN A 174 21.73 -1.56 6.22
N TYR A 175 22.57 -0.84 5.48
CA TYR A 175 24.02 -1.08 5.48
C TYR A 175 24.83 0.00 6.20
N THR A 176 24.19 1.08 6.62
CA THR A 176 24.80 2.13 7.45
C THR A 176 23.71 2.94 8.15
N SER A 177 24.05 3.49 9.32
CA SER A 177 23.28 4.53 10.01
C SER A 177 23.88 5.93 9.82
N GLU A 178 25.04 6.00 9.14
CA GLU A 178 25.86 7.19 8.96
C GLU A 178 25.78 7.72 7.51
N GLY A 179 24.66 7.51 6.85
CA GLY A 179 24.39 8.00 5.51
C GLY A 179 24.49 9.53 5.42
N ARG A 180 25.21 10.02 4.42
CA ARG A 180 25.29 11.45 4.07
C ARG A 180 24.86 11.63 2.63
N LEU A 181 23.69 12.25 2.46
CA LEU A 181 23.10 12.55 1.17
C LEU A 181 22.91 14.05 1.01
N ALA A 182 22.95 14.52 -0.25
CA ALA A 182 22.48 15.86 -0.56
C ALA A 182 21.00 16.02 -0.13
N GLY A 183 20.63 17.23 0.29
CA GLY A 183 19.26 17.56 0.71
C GLY A 183 18.95 17.32 2.18
N TYR A 184 19.87 16.75 2.97
CA TYR A 184 19.68 16.57 4.41
C TYR A 184 20.97 16.80 5.21
N ASN A 185 20.92 17.72 6.18
CA ASN A 185 22.08 18.07 7.01
C ASN A 185 22.13 17.23 8.30
N GLY A 186 22.11 15.90 8.14
CA GLY A 186 22.07 14.92 9.22
C GLY A 186 22.49 13.54 8.72
N TYR A 187 22.53 12.56 9.61
CA TYR A 187 22.73 11.17 9.24
C TYR A 187 21.40 10.53 8.85
N LEU A 188 21.44 9.65 7.85
CA LEU A 188 20.32 8.85 7.39
C LEU A 188 20.72 7.37 7.40
N ASP A 189 19.76 6.53 7.80
CA ASP A 189 19.85 5.10 7.58
C ASP A 189 19.69 4.85 6.08
N LEU A 190 20.66 4.16 5.46
CA LEU A 190 20.64 3.89 4.02
C LEU A 190 20.38 2.42 3.73
N ASP A 191 19.47 2.21 2.79
CA ASP A 191 18.97 0.89 2.44
C ASP A 191 19.12 0.58 0.95
N VAL A 192 19.29 -0.71 0.68
CA VAL A 192 19.11 -1.29 -0.66
C VAL A 192 17.92 -2.24 -0.64
N PHE A 193 17.00 -2.08 -1.59
CA PHE A 193 15.99 -3.09 -1.91
C PHE A 193 16.48 -3.92 -3.10
N TYR A 194 16.53 -5.25 -2.94
CA TYR A 194 17.01 -6.17 -3.97
C TYR A 194 15.89 -6.57 -4.95
N GLY A 195 15.36 -5.58 -5.65
CA GLY A 195 14.37 -5.76 -6.70
C GLY A 195 14.12 -4.49 -7.49
N SER A 196 13.21 -4.58 -8.46
CA SER A 196 12.71 -3.46 -9.26
C SER A 196 11.55 -2.73 -8.54
N PRO A 197 11.17 -1.53 -9.01
CA PRO A 197 9.95 -0.88 -8.54
C PRO A 197 8.68 -1.74 -8.64
N GLY A 198 8.60 -2.63 -9.64
CA GLY A 198 7.47 -3.56 -9.79
C GLY A 198 7.49 -4.70 -8.77
N ASP A 199 8.68 -5.17 -8.39
CA ASP A 199 8.82 -6.18 -7.34
C ASP A 199 8.37 -5.63 -5.98
N TRP A 200 8.65 -4.34 -5.71
CA TRP A 200 8.17 -3.66 -4.50
C TRP A 200 6.66 -3.72 -4.37
N ASP A 201 5.92 -3.53 -5.47
CA ASP A 201 4.46 -3.52 -5.47
C ASP A 201 3.87 -4.87 -5.04
N GLY A 202 4.60 -5.97 -5.27
CA GLY A 202 4.23 -7.30 -4.76
C GLY A 202 4.21 -7.40 -3.23
N TYR A 203 5.02 -6.61 -2.53
CA TYR A 203 5.08 -6.57 -1.06
C TYR A 203 4.15 -5.52 -0.43
N VAL A 204 3.42 -4.79 -1.25
CA VAL A 204 2.43 -3.79 -0.83
C VAL A 204 1.00 -4.31 -0.95
N LYS A 205 0.77 -5.22 -1.91
CA LYS A 205 -0.56 -5.75 -2.22
C LYS A 205 -1.04 -6.78 -1.19
N ALA A 206 -2.34 -6.76 -0.94
CA ALA A 206 -3.03 -7.72 -0.08
C ALA A 206 -3.21 -9.07 -0.81
N GLU A 207 -2.73 -10.16 -0.26
CA GLU A 207 -2.98 -11.52 -0.76
C GLU A 207 -4.49 -11.83 -0.73
N GLY A 208 -5.02 -12.42 -1.80
CA GLY A 208 -6.45 -12.64 -1.94
C GLY A 208 -7.25 -11.40 -2.37
N THR A 209 -6.61 -10.24 -2.53
CA THR A 209 -7.05 -9.32 -3.59
C THR A 209 -6.60 -9.93 -4.90
N VAL A 210 -7.53 -10.60 -5.59
CA VAL A 210 -7.36 -10.87 -7.01
C VAL A 210 -7.39 -9.53 -7.74
N ASP A 211 -6.20 -8.94 -7.89
CA ASP A 211 -5.86 -8.31 -9.17
C ASP A 211 -5.55 -9.46 -10.15
N PRO A 212 -5.92 -9.33 -11.44
CA PRO A 212 -5.75 -10.41 -12.41
C PRO A 212 -4.28 -10.84 -12.45
N THR A 213 -4.04 -12.13 -12.67
CA THR A 213 -2.75 -12.70 -13.04
C THR A 213 -1.95 -11.76 -13.97
N PRO A 214 -0.60 -11.77 -13.94
CA PRO A 214 0.13 -11.18 -15.05
C PRO A 214 -0.36 -11.89 -16.30
N ASP A 215 -1.08 -11.15 -17.14
CA ASP A 215 -1.49 -11.62 -18.45
C ASP A 215 -0.19 -12.09 -19.12
N PRO A 216 -0.12 -13.32 -19.66
CA PRO A 216 0.93 -13.62 -20.61
C PRO A 216 0.83 -12.53 -21.67
N THR A 217 1.87 -11.70 -21.82
CA THR A 217 2.06 -10.63 -22.83
C THR A 217 0.77 -10.28 -23.61
N PRO A 218 0.12 -9.11 -23.40
CA PRO A 218 -1.26 -8.89 -23.84
C PRO A 218 -1.49 -9.37 -25.27
N GLN A 219 -2.18 -10.51 -25.41
CA GLN A 219 -2.86 -10.77 -26.66
C GLN A 219 -4.03 -9.78 -26.70
N PRO A 220 -4.27 -9.09 -27.83
CA PRO A 220 -5.32 -8.10 -27.91
C PRO A 220 -6.65 -8.70 -27.45
N GLN A 221 -7.21 -8.16 -26.37
CA GLN A 221 -8.55 -8.54 -25.91
C GLN A 221 -9.51 -8.44 -27.10
N PRO A 222 -10.36 -9.44 -27.36
CA PRO A 222 -11.32 -9.36 -28.43
C PRO A 222 -12.22 -8.15 -28.17
N THR A 223 -12.14 -7.17 -29.05
CA THR A 223 -12.99 -5.99 -29.02
C THR A 223 -14.02 -6.10 -30.12
N ILE A 224 -15.27 -5.76 -29.84
CA ILE A 224 -16.22 -5.41 -30.90
C ILE A 224 -16.12 -3.93 -31.20
N THR A 225 -16.45 -3.55 -32.42
CA THR A 225 -16.63 -2.14 -32.77
C THR A 225 -18.11 -1.76 -32.59
N TYR A 226 -18.34 -0.60 -32.00
CA TYR A 226 -19.65 -0.02 -31.80
C TYR A 226 -19.67 1.39 -32.39
N ARG A 227 -20.63 1.65 -33.28
CA ARG A 227 -20.87 2.99 -33.80
C ARG A 227 -21.88 3.69 -32.89
N ILE A 228 -21.43 4.75 -32.22
CA ILE A 228 -22.23 5.59 -31.35
C ILE A 228 -23.42 6.14 -32.13
N ARG A 229 -24.62 5.97 -31.57
CA ARG A 229 -25.87 6.45 -32.15
C ARG A 229 -26.27 7.79 -31.52
N PRO A 230 -27.09 8.61 -32.18
CA PRO A 230 -27.64 9.80 -31.56
C PRO A 230 -28.32 9.48 -30.22
N GLY A 231 -27.92 10.17 -29.15
CA GLY A 231 -28.44 9.97 -27.80
C GLY A 231 -27.67 8.98 -26.93
N ASP A 232 -26.67 8.27 -27.46
CA ASP A 232 -25.81 7.42 -26.66
C ASP A 232 -24.89 8.25 -25.75
N THR A 233 -24.58 7.70 -24.58
CA THR A 233 -23.53 8.21 -23.68
C THR A 233 -22.52 7.10 -23.41
N LEU A 234 -21.27 7.47 -23.11
CA LEU A 234 -20.23 6.52 -22.72
C LEU A 234 -20.65 5.70 -21.49
N GLY A 235 -21.37 6.32 -20.55
CA GLY A 235 -21.95 5.65 -19.38
C GLY A 235 -23.06 4.64 -19.73
N GLY A 236 -23.96 5.01 -20.65
CA GLY A 236 -25.02 4.10 -21.12
C GLY A 236 -24.45 2.91 -21.90
N ILE A 237 -23.45 3.15 -22.76
CA ILE A 237 -22.75 2.09 -23.50
C ILE A 237 -21.98 1.19 -22.53
N ALA A 238 -21.24 1.76 -21.58
CA ALA A 238 -20.51 1.00 -20.57
C ALA A 238 -21.46 0.05 -19.80
N ALA A 239 -22.58 0.58 -19.31
CA ALA A 239 -23.58 -0.22 -18.60
C ALA A 239 -24.19 -1.33 -19.49
N ARG A 240 -24.49 -1.02 -20.75
CA ARG A 240 -25.07 -1.97 -21.71
C ARG A 240 -24.15 -3.14 -22.02
N TYR A 241 -22.84 -2.90 -22.07
CA TYR A 241 -21.84 -3.90 -22.44
C TYR A 241 -21.05 -4.42 -21.24
N GLY A 242 -21.50 -4.14 -20.00
CA GLY A 242 -20.90 -4.68 -18.79
C GLY A 242 -19.48 -4.18 -18.51
N THR A 243 -19.15 -2.95 -18.89
CA THR A 243 -17.82 -2.34 -18.68
C THR A 243 -17.96 -0.99 -17.96
N THR A 244 -16.87 -0.22 -17.86
CA THR A 244 -16.88 1.11 -17.22
C THR A 244 -16.56 2.22 -18.23
N VAL A 245 -16.98 3.44 -17.90
CA VAL A 245 -16.65 4.64 -18.67
C VAL A 245 -15.13 4.82 -18.78
N ALA A 246 -14.41 4.58 -17.68
CA ALA A 246 -12.94 4.69 -17.65
C ALA A 246 -12.29 3.67 -18.59
N THR A 247 -12.75 2.42 -18.56
CA THR A 247 -12.26 1.35 -19.46
C THR A 247 -12.51 1.70 -20.93
N LEU A 248 -13.72 2.16 -21.27
CA LEU A 248 -14.02 2.57 -22.64
C LEU A 248 -13.23 3.81 -23.08
N ALA A 249 -13.05 4.79 -22.20
CA ALA A 249 -12.30 6.01 -22.50
C ALA A 249 -10.83 5.69 -22.74
N GLN A 250 -10.22 4.88 -21.89
CA GLN A 250 -8.83 4.44 -22.03
C GLN A 250 -8.62 3.60 -23.29
N LEU A 251 -9.50 2.62 -23.56
CA LEU A 251 -9.40 1.74 -24.73
C LEU A 251 -9.49 2.51 -26.06
N ASN A 252 -10.17 3.66 -26.07
CA ASN A 252 -10.43 4.44 -27.26
C ASN A 252 -9.67 5.77 -27.30
N GLY A 253 -8.78 6.03 -26.34
CA GLY A 253 -8.04 7.30 -26.24
C GLY A 253 -8.95 8.54 -26.10
N ILE A 254 -10.12 8.39 -25.47
CA ILE A 254 -11.08 9.47 -25.28
C ILE A 254 -10.66 10.28 -24.05
N ALA A 255 -10.13 11.49 -24.29
CA ALA A 255 -9.66 12.37 -23.22
C ALA A 255 -10.79 12.94 -22.35
N ASP A 256 -11.96 13.21 -22.95
CA ASP A 256 -13.15 13.66 -22.24
C ASP A 256 -14.31 12.67 -22.45
N PRO A 257 -14.63 11.84 -21.44
CA PRO A 257 -15.70 10.85 -21.53
C PRO A 257 -17.10 11.41 -21.72
N ASN A 258 -17.31 12.72 -21.50
CA ASN A 258 -18.60 13.38 -21.72
C ASN A 258 -18.74 13.92 -23.15
N ARG A 259 -17.69 13.83 -23.97
CA ARG A 259 -17.64 14.43 -25.30
C ARG A 259 -17.40 13.37 -26.38
N ILE A 260 -18.45 12.59 -26.63
CA ILE A 260 -18.51 11.62 -27.74
C ILE A 260 -19.51 12.06 -28.81
N TYR A 261 -19.31 11.62 -30.05
CA TYR A 261 -20.11 12.07 -31.19
C TYR A 261 -20.88 10.92 -31.84
N ALA A 262 -22.12 11.18 -32.25
CA ALA A 262 -22.87 10.23 -33.07
C ALA A 262 -22.11 9.93 -34.37
N GLY A 263 -22.05 8.65 -34.74
CA GLY A 263 -21.27 8.16 -35.87
C GLY A 263 -19.83 7.78 -35.53
N GLN A 264 -19.29 8.20 -34.38
CA GLN A 264 -17.97 7.79 -33.90
C GLN A 264 -17.96 6.28 -33.61
N VAL A 265 -16.92 5.59 -34.10
CA VAL A 265 -16.74 4.16 -33.85
C VAL A 265 -15.77 3.98 -32.70
N ILE A 266 -16.20 3.24 -31.68
CA ILE A 266 -15.38 2.90 -30.52
C ILE A 266 -15.24 1.39 -30.40
N ARG A 267 -14.13 0.95 -29.84
CA ARG A 267 -13.86 -0.43 -29.45
C ARG A 267 -14.45 -0.67 -28.07
N ILE A 268 -15.15 -1.78 -27.92
CA ILE A 268 -15.73 -2.23 -26.66
C ILE A 268 -15.11 -3.59 -26.34
N PRO A 269 -14.57 -3.80 -25.12
CA PRO A 269 -14.01 -5.09 -24.76
C PRO A 269 -15.13 -6.13 -24.62
N VAL A 270 -14.91 -7.34 -25.13
CA VAL A 270 -15.85 -8.46 -24.95
C VAL A 270 -15.29 -9.39 -23.87
N GLY A 271 -16.00 -9.56 -22.75
CA GLY A 271 -15.70 -10.64 -21.79
C GLY A 271 -15.61 -10.31 -20.30
N SER A 272 -15.95 -9.10 -19.84
CA SER A 272 -15.77 -8.75 -18.42
C SER A 272 -17.10 -8.54 -17.68
N THR A 273 -17.83 -9.62 -17.36
CA THR A 273 -18.83 -9.55 -16.27
C THR A 273 -18.13 -9.66 -14.91
N HIS A 274 -17.52 -8.57 -14.45
CA HIS A 274 -17.07 -8.48 -13.05
C HIS A 274 -18.20 -7.94 -12.17
N PRO A 275 -18.59 -8.63 -11.06
CA PRO A 275 -19.52 -8.09 -10.08
C PRO A 275 -18.88 -6.89 -9.38
N VAL A 276 -19.56 -5.74 -9.40
CA VAL A 276 -19.13 -4.57 -8.62
C VAL A 276 -19.57 -4.79 -7.17
N GLU A 277 -18.61 -4.94 -6.26
CA GLU A 277 -18.86 -5.07 -4.82
C GLU A 277 -19.61 -3.83 -4.28
N PRO A 278 -20.64 -4.02 -3.44
CA PRO A 278 -21.46 -2.93 -2.94
C PRO A 278 -20.69 -2.02 -1.98
N VAL A 279 -20.71 -0.72 -2.25
CA VAL A 279 -20.11 0.30 -1.37
C VAL A 279 -21.19 0.83 -0.43
N TYR A 280 -20.88 1.00 0.85
CA TYR A 280 -21.84 1.50 1.85
C TYR A 280 -21.41 2.84 2.47
N TYR A 281 -22.40 3.63 2.87
CA TYR A 281 -22.25 4.89 3.59
C TYR A 281 -23.14 4.89 4.84
N VAL A 282 -22.60 5.37 5.97
CA VAL A 282 -23.37 5.53 7.21
C VAL A 282 -23.81 6.98 7.34
N VAL A 283 -25.12 7.20 7.38
CA VAL A 283 -25.76 8.52 7.47
C VAL A 283 -25.32 9.23 8.75
N ARG A 284 -24.90 10.49 8.63
CA ARG A 284 -24.44 11.37 9.70
C ARG A 284 -25.47 12.46 9.98
N ARG A 285 -25.35 13.11 11.14
CA ARG A 285 -26.19 14.25 11.50
C ARG A 285 -26.07 15.36 10.45
N GLY A 286 -27.21 15.78 9.89
CA GLY A 286 -27.27 16.82 8.86
C GLY A 286 -27.21 16.31 7.42
N ASP A 287 -27.06 15.00 7.20
CA ASP A 287 -27.10 14.44 5.86
C ASP A 287 -28.52 14.48 5.25
N THR A 288 -28.55 14.60 3.92
CA THR A 288 -29.74 14.37 3.10
C THR A 288 -29.42 13.33 2.04
N LEU A 289 -30.42 12.59 1.56
CA LEU A 289 -30.22 11.59 0.51
C LEU A 289 -29.63 12.21 -0.77
N GLY A 290 -30.04 13.45 -1.10
CA GLY A 290 -29.46 14.21 -2.21
C GLY A 290 -28.02 14.68 -1.97
N GLY A 291 -27.66 15.05 -0.74
CA GLY A 291 -26.27 15.35 -0.37
C GLY A 291 -25.36 14.13 -0.52
N ILE A 292 -25.82 12.98 -0.01
CA ILE A 292 -25.11 11.70 -0.12
C ILE A 292 -25.00 11.28 -1.57
N ALA A 293 -26.08 11.33 -2.34
CA ALA A 293 -26.08 10.94 -3.75
C ALA A 293 -25.05 11.76 -4.56
N ARG A 294 -25.02 13.09 -4.38
CA ARG A 294 -24.02 13.95 -5.03
C ARG A 294 -22.60 13.58 -4.62
N ARG A 295 -22.36 13.33 -3.33
CA ARG A 295 -21.05 12.91 -2.82
C ARG A 295 -20.54 11.63 -3.48
N PHE A 296 -21.44 10.72 -3.84
CA PHE A 296 -21.09 9.44 -4.49
C PHE A 296 -21.32 9.44 -6.00
N GLY A 297 -21.58 10.59 -6.62
CA GLY A 297 -21.75 10.72 -8.07
C GLY A 297 -22.97 9.97 -8.62
N THR A 298 -24.06 9.90 -7.84
CA THR A 298 -25.33 9.29 -8.24
C THR A 298 -26.49 10.26 -8.01
N THR A 299 -27.72 9.86 -8.34
CA THR A 299 -28.94 10.64 -8.07
C THR A 299 -29.64 10.12 -6.82
N TYR A 300 -30.39 10.97 -6.13
CA TYR A 300 -31.13 10.53 -4.93
C TYR A 300 -32.21 9.51 -5.30
N GLN A 301 -32.79 9.58 -6.50
CA GLN A 301 -33.77 8.61 -7.00
C GLN A 301 -33.13 7.23 -7.15
N ARG A 302 -31.93 7.17 -7.74
CA ARG A 302 -31.19 5.92 -7.88
C ARG A 302 -30.75 5.38 -6.53
N LEU A 303 -30.28 6.24 -5.63
CA LEU A 303 -29.88 5.86 -4.29
C LEU A 303 -31.07 5.38 -3.44
N ALA A 304 -32.24 6.02 -3.56
CA ALA A 304 -33.46 5.60 -2.90
C ALA A 304 -33.91 4.22 -3.38
N GLN A 305 -33.94 4.03 -4.71
CA GLN A 305 -34.29 2.75 -5.32
C GLN A 305 -33.33 1.62 -4.89
N LEU A 306 -32.03 1.91 -4.88
CA LEU A 306 -30.97 0.96 -4.50
C LEU A 306 -31.10 0.48 -3.04
N ASN A 307 -31.71 1.29 -2.18
CA ASN A 307 -31.85 1.01 -0.74
C ASN A 307 -33.30 0.74 -0.32
N GLY A 308 -34.24 0.63 -1.26
CA GLY A 308 -35.66 0.46 -0.95
C GLY A 308 -36.27 1.61 -0.13
N ILE A 309 -35.71 2.83 -0.20
CA ILE A 309 -36.22 3.99 0.52
C ILE A 309 -37.46 4.54 -0.19
N ARG A 310 -38.62 4.44 0.45
CA ARG A 310 -39.90 4.96 -0.08
C ARG A 310 -40.06 6.46 0.07
N ASN A 311 -39.53 7.04 1.15
CA ASN A 311 -39.54 8.49 1.39
C ASN A 311 -38.09 9.02 1.39
N PRO A 312 -37.64 9.66 0.30
CA PRO A 312 -36.28 10.20 0.18
C PRO A 312 -35.88 11.25 1.23
N ASN A 313 -36.86 11.84 1.91
CA ASN A 313 -36.64 12.83 2.97
C ASN A 313 -36.50 12.21 4.36
N LEU A 314 -36.66 10.89 4.49
CA LEU A 314 -36.60 10.19 5.76
C LEU A 314 -35.44 9.18 5.76
N ILE A 315 -34.28 9.65 6.22
CA ILE A 315 -33.11 8.83 6.54
C ILE A 315 -32.68 9.09 7.98
N TYR A 316 -32.14 8.07 8.64
CA TYR A 316 -31.78 8.14 10.06
C TYR A 316 -30.28 8.18 10.25
N VAL A 317 -29.80 8.99 11.20
CA VAL A 317 -28.39 8.97 11.60
C VAL A 317 -28.01 7.55 12.04
N GLY A 318 -26.87 7.05 11.54
CA GLY A 318 -26.43 5.67 11.75
C GLY A 318 -26.97 4.67 10.73
N GLN A 319 -27.94 5.05 9.88
CA GLN A 319 -28.45 4.18 8.82
C GLN A 319 -27.36 3.88 7.79
N ARG A 320 -27.23 2.60 7.41
CA ARG A 320 -26.27 2.16 6.38
C ARG A 320 -26.94 2.11 5.01
N LEU A 321 -26.47 2.92 4.07
CA LEU A 321 -26.97 3.01 2.69
C LEU A 321 -25.95 2.42 1.73
N ARG A 322 -26.38 1.51 0.85
CA ARG A 322 -25.62 1.08 -0.34
C ARG A 322 -25.56 2.24 -1.34
N VAL A 323 -24.38 2.74 -1.64
CA VAL A 323 -24.18 3.91 -2.52
C VAL A 323 -23.67 3.56 -3.91
N ARG A 324 -23.10 2.35 -4.09
CA ARG A 324 -22.73 1.75 -5.37
C ARG A 324 -22.96 0.23 -5.29
#